data_AF-A0AAN4ZN89-F1
#
_entry.id   AF-A0AAN4ZN89-F1
#
_cell.length_a   1.000
_cell.length_b   1.000
_cell.length_c   1.000
_cell.angle_alpha   90.00
_cell.angle_beta   90.00
_cell.angle_gamma   90.00
#
_symmetry.space_group_name_H-M   'P 1'
#
loop_
_entity.id
_entity.type
_entity.pdbx_description
1 polymer ?
#
loop_
_entity_poly.entity_id
_entity_poly.type
_entity_poly.pdbx_seq_one_letter_code
_entity_poly.pdbx_strand_id
1 'polypeptide(L)'
;LICAISFLAYVFLYYQNVRKYPPGPFPLPLIGNLYHVKAEGLHEYLHAIQITVRHCLTLFLPRPIVFMTSFDTVHEALVTKGDIFAGRSHLPPDIYLQRNVETGVTISDGEKWRTQRRFSVKMLRELGMGKNRMEAQINELIDELMQMLRETNDVTKPFDICKPLQQFAGNVTHEVLFGNHFKYSEAAKFEFLLEQACTHLRNIQYNVAALLIQAWPWTKSLPVIWRKGYKEPMDTMSKFNDFIEEEVEKIENSYDRNLEPTNFVEAYLSGMETNGELDLVNLCAVVV
;
A
#
# COMPACT_ATOMS: atom_id res chain seq x y z
N LEU A 1 8.56 -45.20 -15.69
CA LEU A 1 7.83 -45.63 -14.47
C LEU A 1 8.00 -44.63 -13.32
N ILE A 2 9.24 -44.32 -12.91
CA ILE A 2 9.54 -43.43 -11.76
C ILE A 2 8.91 -42.02 -11.91
N CYS A 3 9.07 -41.36 -13.07
CA CYS A 3 8.48 -40.04 -13.30
C CYS A 3 6.94 -40.04 -13.25
N ALA A 4 6.30 -41.14 -13.67
CA ALA A 4 4.85 -41.28 -13.63
C ALA A 4 4.36 -41.47 -12.18
N ILE A 5 5.08 -42.28 -11.39
CA ILE A 5 4.78 -42.48 -9.97
C ILE A 5 5.01 -41.18 -9.19
N SER A 6 6.10 -40.46 -9.45
CA SER A 6 6.37 -39.18 -8.78
C SER A 6 5.34 -38.11 -9.15
N PHE A 7 4.88 -38.09 -10.41
CA PHE A 7 3.82 -37.19 -10.84
C PHE A 7 2.49 -37.52 -10.17
N LEU A 8 2.10 -38.79 -10.13
CA LEU A 8 0.88 -39.22 -9.44
C LEU A 8 0.94 -38.92 -7.93
N ALA A 9 2.09 -39.17 -7.29
CA ALA A 9 2.30 -38.82 -5.89
C ALA A 9 2.18 -37.30 -5.67
N TYR A 10 2.79 -36.48 -6.54
CA TYR A 10 2.66 -35.03 -6.48
C TYR A 10 1.21 -34.57 -6.61
N VAL A 11 0.46 -35.09 -7.60
CA VAL A 11 -0.94 -34.74 -7.81
C VAL A 11 -1.80 -35.15 -6.61
N PHE A 12 -1.56 -36.33 -6.04
CA PHE A 12 -2.25 -36.79 -4.85
C PHE A 12 -1.98 -35.89 -3.64
N LEU A 13 -0.70 -35.57 -3.37
CA LEU A 13 -0.31 -34.66 -2.29
C LEU A 13 -0.87 -33.24 -2.49
N TYR A 14 -0.90 -32.76 -3.74
CA TYR A 14 -1.48 -31.46 -4.10
C TYR A 14 -2.96 -31.41 -3.71
N TYR A 15 -3.77 -32.37 -4.13
CA TYR A 15 -5.20 -32.38 -3.79
C TYR A 15 -5.47 -32.69 -2.32
N GLN A 16 -4.58 -33.42 -1.63
CA GLN A 16 -4.65 -33.53 -0.17
C GLN A 16 -4.44 -32.18 0.51
N ASN A 17 -3.53 -31.34 0.00
CA ASN A 17 -3.32 -29.99 0.51
C ASN A 17 -4.51 -29.07 0.20
N VAL A 18 -5.06 -29.13 -1.02
CA VAL A 18 -6.25 -28.34 -1.43
C VAL A 18 -7.43 -28.56 -0.48
N ARG A 19 -7.66 -29.81 -0.06
CA ARG A 19 -8.76 -30.19 0.85
C ARG A 19 -8.68 -29.57 2.25
N LYS A 20 -7.54 -28.99 2.65
CA LYS A 20 -7.39 -28.31 3.95
C LYS A 20 -8.00 -26.91 3.98
N TYR A 21 -8.23 -26.32 2.82
CA TYR A 21 -8.72 -24.95 2.68
C TYR A 21 -10.25 -24.92 2.48
N PRO A 22 -10.90 -23.77 2.73
CA PRO A 22 -12.30 -23.56 2.36
C PRO A 22 -12.58 -23.93 0.90
N PRO A 23 -13.81 -24.37 0.58
CA PRO A 23 -14.16 -24.79 -0.78
C PRO A 23 -13.95 -23.66 -1.79
N GLY A 24 -13.75 -24.02 -3.06
CA GLY A 24 -13.53 -23.05 -4.13
C GLY A 24 -13.55 -23.72 -5.50
N PRO A 25 -13.44 -22.93 -6.57
CA PRO A 25 -13.29 -23.42 -7.93
C PRO A 25 -12.14 -24.43 -8.03
N PHE A 26 -12.34 -25.49 -8.82
CA PHE A 26 -11.38 -26.58 -8.96
C PHE A 26 -10.00 -26.06 -9.41
N PRO A 27 -8.92 -26.27 -8.65
CA PRO A 27 -7.60 -25.80 -9.03
C PRO A 27 -6.81 -26.88 -9.78
N LEU A 28 -6.08 -26.48 -10.82
CA LEU A 28 -5.17 -27.38 -11.53
C LEU A 28 -3.81 -27.43 -10.82
N PRO A 29 -3.11 -28.59 -10.81
CA PRO A 29 -1.75 -28.66 -10.29
C PRO A 29 -0.83 -27.63 -10.98
N LEU A 30 0.14 -27.10 -10.24
CA LEU A 30 1.06 -26.02 -10.63
C LEU A 30 0.39 -24.65 -10.80
N ILE A 31 -0.57 -24.51 -11.72
CA ILE A 31 -1.12 -23.19 -12.12
C ILE A 31 -2.34 -22.74 -11.29
N GLY A 32 -2.96 -23.65 -10.52
CA GLY A 32 -4.14 -23.36 -9.72
C GLY A 32 -5.34 -22.94 -10.57
N ASN A 33 -5.95 -21.80 -10.27
CA ASN A 33 -7.11 -21.25 -10.97
C ASN A 33 -6.75 -20.21 -12.06
N LEU A 34 -5.45 -19.97 -12.34
CA LEU A 34 -5.01 -19.01 -13.35
C LEU A 34 -5.52 -19.28 -14.78
N TYR A 35 -5.98 -20.50 -15.06
CA TYR A 35 -6.51 -20.88 -16.38
C TYR A 35 -7.87 -20.23 -16.72
N HIS A 36 -8.59 -19.72 -15.71
CA HIS A 36 -9.89 -19.06 -15.91
C HIS A 36 -10.06 -17.78 -15.09
N VAL A 37 -9.31 -17.61 -14.01
CA VAL A 37 -9.31 -16.37 -13.21
C VAL A 37 -8.38 -15.36 -13.88
N LYS A 38 -8.96 -14.21 -14.24
CA LYS A 38 -8.22 -13.04 -14.71
C LYS A 38 -7.96 -12.08 -13.56
N ALA A 39 -6.86 -11.33 -13.63
CA ALA A 39 -6.55 -10.28 -12.65
C ALA A 39 -7.57 -9.14 -12.73
N GLU A 40 -7.93 -8.72 -13.94
CA GLU A 40 -9.00 -7.76 -14.20
C GLU A 40 -10.37 -8.36 -13.82
N GLY A 41 -11.17 -7.58 -13.10
CA GLY A 41 -12.52 -8.00 -12.69
C GLY A 41 -12.57 -9.12 -11.65
N LEU A 42 -11.45 -9.40 -10.94
CA LEU A 42 -11.42 -10.47 -9.92
C LEU A 42 -12.53 -10.30 -8.87
N HIS A 43 -12.81 -9.06 -8.44
CA HIS A 43 -13.87 -8.77 -7.47
C HIS A 43 -15.28 -9.10 -8.01
N GLU A 44 -15.55 -8.86 -9.30
CA GLU A 44 -16.81 -9.23 -9.95
C GLU A 44 -16.94 -10.75 -10.07
N TYR A 45 -15.85 -11.43 -10.43
CA TYR A 45 -15.80 -12.88 -10.47
C TYR A 45 -16.09 -13.49 -9.09
N LEU A 46 -15.42 -13.00 -8.04
CA LEU A 46 -15.64 -13.42 -6.65
C LEU A 46 -17.10 -13.19 -6.23
N HIS A 47 -17.66 -12.03 -6.56
CA HIS A 47 -19.06 -11.72 -6.30
C HIS A 47 -20.03 -12.68 -7.01
N ALA A 48 -19.73 -13.08 -8.25
CA ALA A 48 -20.57 -14.02 -9.00
C ALA A 48 -20.54 -15.44 -8.40
N ILE A 49 -19.38 -15.90 -7.92
CA ILE A 49 -19.23 -17.27 -7.41
C ILE A 49 -19.59 -17.42 -5.92
N GLN A 50 -19.69 -16.33 -5.16
CA GLN A 50 -20.00 -16.37 -3.72
C GLN A 50 -21.36 -17.00 -3.40
N ILE A 51 -22.29 -17.02 -4.36
CA ILE A 51 -23.62 -17.61 -4.18
C ILE A 51 -23.51 -19.14 -4.12
N THR A 52 -22.59 -19.70 -4.91
CA THR A 52 -22.38 -21.15 -5.04
C THR A 52 -21.41 -21.68 -3.97
N VAL A 53 -20.42 -20.86 -3.62
CA VAL A 53 -19.37 -21.19 -2.66
C VAL A 53 -19.61 -20.30 -1.46
N ARG A 54 -20.07 -20.90 -0.34
CA ARG A 54 -20.34 -20.28 0.99
C ARG A 54 -19.44 -19.07 1.30
N HIS A 55 -19.82 -18.25 2.28
CA HIS A 55 -19.17 -17.00 2.76
C HIS A 55 -17.61 -16.90 2.87
N CYS A 56 -16.87 -18.00 2.74
CA CYS A 56 -15.43 -18.05 2.53
C CYS A 56 -15.09 -19.02 1.37
N LEU A 57 -14.25 -18.58 0.44
CA LEU A 57 -13.78 -19.39 -0.68
C LEU A 57 -12.27 -19.33 -0.85
N THR A 58 -11.68 -20.36 -1.47
CA THR A 58 -10.24 -20.37 -1.79
C THR A 58 -10.01 -20.33 -3.29
N LEU A 59 -9.16 -19.41 -3.75
CA LEU A 59 -8.54 -19.47 -5.08
C LEU A 59 -7.07 -19.81 -4.95
N PHE A 60 -6.60 -20.72 -5.79
CA PHE A 60 -5.19 -21.06 -5.93
C PHE A 60 -4.60 -20.18 -7.01
N LEU A 61 -3.99 -19.06 -6.64
CA LEU A 61 -3.18 -18.23 -7.54
C LEU A 61 -1.71 -18.59 -7.34
N PRO A 62 -1.30 -19.68 -8.00
CA PRO A 62 -0.38 -20.75 -7.56
C PRO A 62 -0.26 -21.08 -6.06
N ARG A 63 -0.51 -20.13 -5.16
CA ARG A 63 -0.66 -20.27 -3.72
C ARG A 63 -2.14 -20.13 -3.33
N PRO A 64 -2.56 -20.77 -2.22
CA PRO A 64 -3.92 -20.62 -1.72
C PRO A 64 -4.14 -19.21 -1.18
N ILE A 65 -5.16 -18.53 -1.69
CA ILE A 65 -5.66 -17.25 -1.19
C ILE A 65 -7.12 -17.46 -0.79
N VAL A 66 -7.41 -17.18 0.49
CA VAL A 66 -8.76 -17.30 1.04
C VAL A 66 -9.44 -15.94 0.95
N PHE A 67 -10.58 -15.91 0.26
CA PHE A 67 -11.43 -14.75 0.12
C PHE A 67 -12.63 -14.87 1.05
N MET A 68 -12.89 -13.79 1.79
CA MET A 68 -14.07 -13.63 2.62
C MET A 68 -15.06 -12.75 1.89
N THR A 69 -16.27 -13.26 1.64
CA THR A 69 -17.26 -12.62 0.74
C THR A 69 -18.49 -12.09 1.47
N SER A 70 -18.59 -12.29 2.79
CA SER A 70 -19.73 -11.83 3.58
C SER A 70 -19.30 -10.89 4.70
N PHE A 71 -20.22 -10.01 5.13
CA PHE A 71 -19.99 -9.15 6.28
C PHE A 71 -19.62 -9.95 7.54
N ASP A 72 -20.37 -11.02 7.85
CA ASP A 72 -20.17 -11.80 9.07
C ASP A 72 -18.77 -12.43 9.11
N THR A 73 -18.30 -13.00 7.99
CA THR A 73 -16.96 -13.60 7.91
C THR A 73 -15.85 -12.56 7.97
N VAL A 74 -16.02 -11.41 7.31
CA VAL A 74 -15.07 -10.30 7.40
C VAL A 74 -15.01 -9.73 8.82
N HIS A 75 -16.15 -9.56 9.48
CA HIS A 75 -16.23 -9.08 10.85
C HIS A 75 -15.60 -10.07 11.84
N GLU A 76 -15.92 -11.36 11.72
CA GLU A 76 -15.31 -12.40 12.57
C GLU A 76 -13.79 -12.40 12.43
N ALA A 77 -13.26 -12.35 11.20
CA ALA A 77 -11.82 -12.40 10.96
C ALA A 77 -11.11 -11.12 11.40
N LEU A 78 -11.58 -9.95 10.96
CA LEU A 78 -10.86 -8.69 11.13
C LEU A 78 -11.16 -7.98 12.46
N VAL A 79 -12.28 -8.29 13.12
CA VAL A 79 -12.68 -7.67 14.40
C VAL A 79 -12.60 -8.70 15.53
N THR A 80 -13.40 -9.76 15.49
CA THR A 80 -13.48 -10.73 16.60
C THR A 80 -12.17 -11.51 16.78
N LYS A 81 -11.50 -11.86 15.69
CA LYS A 81 -10.23 -12.58 15.65
C LYS A 81 -9.09 -11.71 15.11
N GLY A 82 -9.20 -10.39 15.26
CA GLY A 82 -8.30 -9.41 14.64
C GLY A 82 -6.81 -9.71 14.87
N ASP A 83 -6.41 -10.13 16.08
CA ASP A 83 -5.01 -10.48 16.38
C ASP A 83 -4.46 -11.65 15.55
N ILE A 84 -5.32 -12.60 15.17
CA ILE A 84 -4.93 -13.77 14.35
C ILE A 84 -4.76 -13.36 12.88
N PHE A 85 -5.58 -12.43 12.41
CA PHE A 85 -5.57 -11.93 11.03
C PHE A 85 -4.81 -10.60 10.85
N ALA A 86 -4.08 -10.16 11.89
CA ALA A 86 -3.35 -8.90 11.88
C ALA A 86 -2.09 -8.91 11.00
N GLY A 87 -1.67 -10.07 10.51
CA GLY A 87 -0.41 -10.22 9.77
C GLY A 87 -0.38 -9.49 8.43
N ARG A 88 0.83 -9.28 7.91
CA ARG A 88 1.06 -8.70 6.58
C ARG A 88 1.61 -9.72 5.59
N SER A 89 1.31 -9.51 4.32
CA SER A 89 1.90 -10.29 3.24
C SER A 89 3.28 -9.72 2.92
N HIS A 90 4.31 -10.53 3.12
CA HIS A 90 5.69 -10.22 2.75
C HIS A 90 6.03 -10.78 1.35
N LEU A 91 5.04 -10.77 0.46
CA LEU A 91 5.15 -11.29 -0.90
C LEU A 91 4.89 -10.19 -1.93
N PRO A 92 5.40 -10.31 -3.16
CA PRO A 92 4.98 -9.46 -4.26
C PRO A 92 3.46 -9.52 -4.47
N PRO A 93 2.80 -8.41 -4.83
CA PRO A 93 3.37 -7.08 -5.07
C PRO A 93 3.59 -6.22 -3.80
N ASP A 94 3.10 -6.65 -2.64
CA ASP A 94 3.04 -5.84 -1.41
C ASP A 94 4.42 -5.34 -0.94
N ILE A 95 5.45 -6.17 -1.11
CA ILE A 95 6.85 -5.79 -0.79
C ILE A 95 7.40 -4.68 -1.68
N TYR A 96 6.72 -4.30 -2.76
CA TYR A 96 7.12 -3.20 -3.65
C TYR A 96 6.51 -1.87 -3.23
N LEU A 97 5.67 -1.84 -2.18
CA LEU A 97 5.09 -0.60 -1.67
C LEU A 97 6.06 0.20 -0.79
N GLN A 98 7.20 -0.39 -0.41
CA GLN A 98 8.23 0.27 0.40
C GLN A 98 9.61 -0.11 -0.11
N ARG A 99 10.59 0.79 0.08
CA ARG A 99 12.00 0.54 -0.24
C ARG A 99 12.61 -0.54 0.66
N ASN A 100 12.25 -0.51 1.94
CA ASN A 100 12.76 -1.43 2.96
C ASN A 100 11.68 -2.45 3.34
N VAL A 101 12.11 -3.66 3.72
CA VAL A 101 11.21 -4.73 4.14
C VAL A 101 10.89 -4.55 5.63
N GLU A 102 9.65 -4.83 6.02
CA GLU A 102 9.18 -4.77 7.42
C GLU A 102 9.39 -3.39 8.08
N THR A 103 8.99 -2.32 7.39
CA THR A 103 9.11 -0.93 7.88
C THR A 103 7.79 -0.17 7.85
N GLY A 104 7.75 0.97 8.55
CA GLY A 104 6.60 1.89 8.52
C GLY A 104 5.32 1.31 9.14
N VAL A 105 4.16 1.82 8.76
CA VAL A 105 2.84 1.39 9.30
C VAL A 105 2.05 0.45 8.39
N THR A 106 2.51 0.27 7.14
CA THR A 106 1.78 -0.46 6.10
C THR A 106 2.24 -1.92 5.98
N ILE A 107 3.57 -2.16 5.86
CA ILE A 107 4.15 -3.48 5.54
C ILE A 107 4.84 -4.15 6.74
N SER A 108 5.17 -3.41 7.80
CA SER A 108 5.70 -3.99 9.04
C SER A 108 4.67 -4.87 9.75
N ASP A 109 5.15 -5.79 10.60
CA ASP A 109 4.34 -6.69 11.41
C ASP A 109 4.82 -6.72 12.88
N GLY A 110 4.03 -7.35 13.76
CA GLY A 110 4.37 -7.57 15.17
C GLY A 110 4.55 -6.29 15.99
N GLU A 111 5.49 -6.31 16.92
CA GLU A 111 5.76 -5.16 17.81
C GLU A 111 6.25 -3.94 17.05
N LYS A 112 7.06 -4.10 16.00
CA LYS A 112 7.49 -2.97 15.18
C LYS A 112 6.29 -2.22 14.60
N TRP A 113 5.34 -2.95 14.00
CA TRP A 113 4.10 -2.33 13.51
C TRP A 113 3.30 -1.65 14.61
N ARG A 114 3.17 -2.30 15.78
CA ARG A 114 2.43 -1.74 16.93
C ARG A 114 3.05 -0.44 17.41
N THR A 115 4.37 -0.38 17.52
CA THR A 115 5.11 0.83 17.94
C THR A 115 4.93 1.95 16.93
N GLN A 116 5.21 1.68 15.64
CA GLN A 116 5.07 2.66 14.56
C GLN A 116 3.64 3.21 14.50
N ARG A 117 2.63 2.33 14.48
CA ARG A 117 1.22 2.74 14.44
C ARG A 117 0.80 3.55 15.66
N ARG A 118 1.16 3.10 16.87
CA ARG A 118 0.76 3.79 18.11
C ARG A 118 1.36 5.18 18.15
N PHE A 119 2.64 5.28 17.82
CA PHE A 119 3.33 6.56 17.75
C PHE A 119 2.71 7.48 16.70
N SER A 120 2.53 7.00 15.46
CA SER A 120 1.94 7.81 14.39
C SER A 120 0.54 8.33 14.73
N VAL A 121 -0.34 7.48 15.24
CA VAL A 121 -1.70 7.88 15.64
C VAL A 121 -1.68 8.89 16.78
N LYS A 122 -0.77 8.72 17.75
CA LYS A 122 -0.61 9.67 18.86
C LYS A 122 -0.19 11.04 18.33
N MET A 123 0.86 11.10 17.50
CA MET A 123 1.37 12.36 16.95
C MET A 123 0.35 13.06 16.06
N LEU A 124 -0.36 12.33 15.18
CA LEU A 124 -1.41 12.92 14.36
C LEU A 124 -2.52 13.58 15.20
N ARG A 125 -2.92 12.96 16.33
CA ARG A 125 -3.90 13.56 17.27
C ARG A 125 -3.35 14.80 17.99
N GLU A 126 -2.07 14.80 18.33
CA GLU A 126 -1.41 15.95 18.95
C GLU A 126 -1.30 17.13 17.98
N LEU A 127 -0.99 16.85 16.71
CA LEU A 127 -0.93 17.82 15.62
C LEU A 127 -2.30 18.37 15.18
N GLY A 128 -3.40 17.78 15.65
CA GLY A 128 -4.74 18.33 15.46
C GLY A 128 -5.73 17.42 14.74
N MET A 129 -5.38 16.16 14.44
CA MET A 129 -6.31 15.21 13.81
C MET A 129 -7.55 15.03 14.68
N GLY A 130 -8.71 15.39 14.13
CA GLY A 130 -10.00 15.39 14.83
C GLY A 130 -10.23 16.58 15.76
N LYS A 131 -9.47 17.67 15.60
CA LYS A 131 -9.59 18.93 16.38
C LYS A 131 -9.68 20.14 15.45
N ASN A 132 -10.14 21.27 16.00
CA ASN A 132 -10.34 22.54 15.27
C ASN A 132 -9.05 23.09 14.61
N ARG A 133 -7.86 22.76 15.13
CA ARG A 133 -6.59 23.20 14.53
C ARG A 133 -6.44 22.70 13.09
N MET A 134 -6.66 21.41 12.87
CA MET A 134 -6.55 20.82 11.53
C MET A 134 -7.69 21.27 10.63
N GLU A 135 -8.89 21.49 11.19
CA GLU A 135 -10.01 22.06 10.44
C GLU A 135 -9.67 23.46 9.90
N ALA A 136 -9.04 24.33 10.72
CA ALA A 136 -8.61 25.64 10.28
C ALA A 136 -7.60 25.56 9.13
N GLN A 137 -6.59 24.69 9.23
CA GLN A 137 -5.61 24.46 8.14
C GLN A 137 -6.27 23.93 6.86
N ILE A 138 -7.24 23.01 6.98
CA ILE A 138 -7.99 22.51 5.83
C ILE A 138 -8.82 23.64 5.19
N ASN A 139 -9.43 24.52 5.98
CA ASN A 139 -10.19 25.65 5.45
C ASN A 139 -9.31 26.64 4.67
N GLU A 140 -8.08 26.90 5.14
CA GLU A 140 -7.11 27.72 4.40
C GLU A 140 -6.79 27.10 3.02
N LEU A 141 -6.55 25.78 2.98
CA LEU A 141 -6.31 25.06 1.72
C LEU A 141 -7.56 25.00 0.81
N ILE A 142 -8.76 25.01 1.39
CA ILE A 142 -10.02 25.10 0.63
C ILE A 142 -10.12 26.48 -0.02
N ASP A 143 -9.78 27.55 0.70
CA ASP A 143 -9.81 28.91 0.14
C ASP A 143 -8.85 29.03 -1.06
N GLU A 144 -7.66 28.44 -0.97
CA GLU A 144 -6.72 28.37 -2.09
C GLU A 144 -7.26 27.58 -3.29
N LEU A 145 -7.86 26.40 -3.03
CA LEU A 145 -8.52 25.62 -4.08
C LEU A 145 -9.62 26.44 -4.76
N MET A 146 -10.48 27.09 -3.97
CA MET A 146 -11.59 27.90 -4.48
C MET A 146 -11.10 29.09 -5.29
N GLN A 147 -10.00 29.73 -4.88
CA GLN A 147 -9.37 30.78 -5.65
C GLN A 147 -8.90 30.27 -7.01
N MET A 148 -8.13 29.18 -7.03
CA MET A 148 -7.62 28.60 -8.28
C MET A 148 -8.76 28.16 -9.22
N LEU A 149 -9.84 27.58 -8.69
CA LEU A 149 -11.01 27.20 -9.49
C LEU A 149 -11.70 28.43 -10.10
N ARG A 150 -11.80 29.54 -9.37
CA ARG A 150 -12.36 30.80 -9.90
C ARG A 150 -11.49 31.41 -10.99
N GLU A 151 -10.17 31.33 -10.85
CA GLU A 151 -9.21 31.84 -11.83
C GLU A 151 -9.19 30.99 -13.11
N THR A 152 -9.37 29.67 -12.98
CA THR A 152 -9.36 28.73 -14.11
C THR A 152 -10.69 28.69 -14.86
N ASN A 153 -11.81 28.93 -14.17
CA ASN A 153 -13.14 28.87 -14.76
C ASN A 153 -13.41 30.06 -15.70
N ASP A 154 -13.24 29.85 -17.00
CA ASP A 154 -13.55 30.84 -18.03
C ASP A 154 -15.06 30.93 -18.37
N VAL A 155 -15.94 30.20 -17.65
CA VAL A 155 -17.42 30.09 -17.83
C VAL A 155 -17.84 29.50 -19.19
N THR A 156 -16.95 29.46 -20.16
CA THR A 156 -17.24 29.07 -21.55
C THR A 156 -16.79 27.65 -21.87
N LYS A 157 -15.84 27.10 -21.12
CA LYS A 157 -15.26 25.77 -21.33
C LYS A 157 -15.35 24.92 -20.07
N PRO A 158 -15.81 23.67 -20.19
CA PRO A 158 -15.60 22.68 -19.14
C PRO A 158 -14.09 22.50 -18.90
N PHE A 159 -13.70 22.40 -17.63
CA PHE A 159 -12.34 22.04 -17.24
C PHE A 159 -12.37 20.85 -16.27
N ASP A 160 -11.27 20.11 -16.21
CA ASP A 160 -11.15 18.92 -15.36
C ASP A 160 -10.84 19.32 -13.91
N ILE A 161 -11.75 19.00 -12.99
CA ILE A 161 -11.59 19.27 -11.56
C ILE A 161 -10.83 18.17 -10.82
N CYS A 162 -10.58 17.02 -11.45
CA CYS A 162 -9.95 15.88 -10.79
C CYS A 162 -8.55 16.25 -10.27
N LYS A 163 -7.74 16.92 -11.11
CA LYS A 163 -6.38 17.32 -10.76
C LYS A 163 -6.34 18.33 -9.59
N PRO A 164 -7.10 19.45 -9.62
CA PRO A 164 -7.29 20.33 -8.48
C PRO A 164 -7.60 19.62 -7.15
N LEU A 165 -8.52 18.66 -7.18
CA LEU A 165 -8.96 17.94 -5.99
C LEU A 165 -7.90 16.96 -5.49
N GLN A 166 -7.19 16.30 -6.40
CA GLN A 166 -6.04 15.45 -6.07
C GLN A 166 -4.93 16.26 -5.41
N GLN A 167 -4.61 17.44 -5.96
CA GLN A 167 -3.62 18.35 -5.37
C GLN A 167 -4.07 18.86 -4.00
N PHE A 168 -5.35 19.21 -3.83
CA PHE A 168 -5.89 19.60 -2.52
C PHE A 168 -5.72 18.49 -1.47
N ALA A 169 -6.12 17.25 -1.79
CA ALA A 169 -5.96 16.13 -0.86
C ALA A 169 -4.48 15.82 -0.55
N GLY A 170 -3.62 15.94 -1.57
CA GLY A 170 -2.18 15.84 -1.43
C GLY A 170 -1.59 16.92 -0.52
N ASN A 171 -2.01 18.17 -0.71
CA ASN A 171 -1.58 19.32 0.09
C ASN A 171 -2.00 19.19 1.55
N VAL A 172 -3.22 18.75 1.84
CA VAL A 172 -3.66 18.47 3.22
C VAL A 172 -2.73 17.44 3.88
N THR A 173 -2.40 16.38 3.15
CA THR A 173 -1.49 15.33 3.67
C THR A 173 -0.07 15.87 3.85
N HIS A 174 0.45 16.58 2.86
CA HIS A 174 1.80 17.14 2.87
C HIS A 174 1.99 18.18 3.98
N GLU A 175 0.99 19.03 4.21
CA GLU A 175 0.99 20.03 5.29
C GLU A 175 1.10 19.37 6.65
N VAL A 176 0.32 18.30 6.89
CA VAL A 176 0.34 17.58 8.16
C VAL A 176 1.67 16.82 8.35
N LEU A 177 2.21 16.25 7.27
CA LEU A 177 3.42 15.44 7.34
C LEU A 177 4.70 16.29 7.44
N PHE A 178 4.84 17.29 6.57
CA PHE A 178 6.06 18.06 6.33
C PHE A 178 5.95 19.54 6.72
N GLY A 179 4.78 20.01 7.15
CA GLY A 179 4.58 21.40 7.59
C GLY A 179 4.55 22.43 6.44
N ASN A 180 4.40 21.97 5.20
CA ASN A 180 4.23 22.82 4.03
C ASN A 180 3.39 22.10 2.96
N HIS A 181 2.95 22.81 1.93
CA HIS A 181 2.19 22.24 0.81
C HIS A 181 2.59 22.84 -0.53
N PHE A 182 2.22 22.18 -1.63
CA PHE A 182 2.53 22.63 -2.99
C PHE A 182 1.59 23.75 -3.41
N LYS A 183 2.14 24.92 -3.69
CA LYS A 183 1.37 26.01 -4.30
C LYS A 183 0.81 25.58 -5.66
N TYR A 184 -0.35 26.08 -6.03
CA TYR A 184 -0.92 25.82 -7.36
C TYR A 184 -0.03 26.31 -8.52
N SER A 185 0.82 27.32 -8.29
CA SER A 185 1.86 27.74 -9.24
C SER A 185 2.95 26.68 -9.49
N GLU A 186 3.12 25.75 -8.55
CA GLU A 186 4.13 24.66 -8.58
C GLU A 186 3.46 23.30 -8.83
N ALA A 187 2.23 23.29 -9.36
CA ALA A 187 1.44 22.07 -9.61
C ALA A 187 2.21 21.00 -10.40
N ALA A 188 3.12 21.39 -11.30
CA ALA A 188 3.94 20.45 -12.07
C ALA A 188 4.78 19.50 -11.20
N LYS A 189 5.29 19.97 -10.04
CA LYS A 189 6.06 19.12 -9.11
C LYS A 189 5.15 18.09 -8.45
N PHE A 190 3.97 18.51 -7.99
CA PHE A 190 2.96 17.61 -7.43
C PHE A 190 2.47 16.59 -8.46
N GLU A 191 2.13 17.05 -9.67
CA GLU A 191 1.69 16.20 -10.77
C GLU A 191 2.74 15.14 -11.14
N PHE A 192 4.03 15.51 -11.14
CA PHE A 192 5.11 14.55 -11.38
C PHE A 192 5.16 13.44 -10.32
N LEU A 193 5.06 13.82 -9.03
CA LEU A 193 5.07 12.87 -7.92
C LEU A 193 3.85 11.94 -7.96
N LEU A 194 2.67 12.51 -8.20
CA LEU A 194 1.43 11.76 -8.35
C LEU A 194 1.52 10.77 -9.52
N GLU A 195 2.08 11.20 -10.66
CA GLU A 195 2.26 10.31 -11.82
C GLU A 195 3.27 9.19 -11.53
N GLN A 196 4.34 9.43 -10.75
CA GLN A 196 5.25 8.36 -10.33
C GLN A 196 4.53 7.34 -9.44
N ALA A 197 3.74 7.79 -8.45
CA ALA A 197 2.98 6.91 -7.56
C ALA A 197 1.92 6.10 -8.33
N CYS A 198 1.13 6.75 -9.19
CA CYS A 198 0.13 6.10 -10.04
C CYS A 198 0.76 5.12 -11.04
N THR A 199 1.91 5.47 -11.62
CA THR A 199 2.66 4.57 -12.51
C THR A 199 3.17 3.35 -11.78
N HIS A 200 3.68 3.52 -10.56
CA HIS A 200 4.10 2.40 -9.72
C HIS A 200 2.95 1.44 -9.44
N LEU A 201 1.81 1.97 -8.98
CA LEU A 201 0.61 1.16 -8.68
C LEU A 201 0.11 0.39 -9.92
N ARG A 202 0.05 1.05 -11.08
CA ARG A 202 -0.30 0.38 -12.36
C ARG A 202 0.71 -0.71 -12.73
N ASN A 203 2.00 -0.45 -12.55
CA ASN A 203 3.08 -1.37 -12.90
C ASN A 203 3.07 -2.63 -12.03
N ILE A 204 2.65 -2.56 -10.76
CA ILE A 204 2.60 -3.72 -9.87
C ILE A 204 1.27 -4.48 -9.96
N GLN A 205 0.15 -3.80 -10.23
CA GLN A 205 -1.20 -4.40 -10.25
C GLN A 205 -1.34 -5.53 -11.27
N TYR A 206 -0.71 -5.40 -12.45
CA TYR A 206 -0.81 -6.38 -13.55
C TYR A 206 0.53 -7.04 -13.87
N ASN A 207 1.46 -7.06 -12.92
CA ASN A 207 2.80 -7.59 -13.15
C ASN A 207 2.82 -9.12 -13.12
N VAL A 208 2.71 -9.75 -14.29
CA VAL A 208 2.79 -11.21 -14.42
C VAL A 208 4.09 -11.77 -13.86
N ALA A 209 5.22 -11.06 -14.02
CA ALA A 209 6.50 -11.52 -13.49
C ALA A 209 6.53 -11.48 -11.94
N ALA A 210 5.89 -10.48 -11.30
CA ALA A 210 5.72 -10.45 -9.85
C ALA A 210 4.83 -11.61 -9.36
N LEU A 211 3.75 -11.92 -10.07
CA LEU A 211 2.89 -13.08 -9.78
C LEU A 211 3.67 -14.41 -9.92
N LEU A 212 4.55 -14.53 -10.91
CA LEU A 212 5.43 -15.70 -11.05
C LEU A 212 6.41 -15.82 -9.87
N ILE A 213 6.97 -14.71 -9.39
CA ILE A 213 7.84 -14.70 -8.20
C ILE A 213 7.05 -15.09 -6.95
N GLN A 214 5.83 -14.57 -6.79
CA GLN A 214 4.95 -14.92 -5.67
C GLN A 214 4.59 -16.41 -5.68
N ALA A 215 4.26 -16.94 -6.86
CA ALA A 215 3.93 -18.34 -7.09
C ALA A 215 5.11 -19.29 -6.84
N TRP A 216 6.25 -18.95 -7.43
CA TRP A 216 7.44 -19.76 -7.48
C TRP A 216 8.67 -18.90 -7.18
N PRO A 217 9.10 -18.80 -5.91
CA PRO A 217 10.20 -17.92 -5.52
C PRO A 217 11.51 -18.13 -6.31
N TRP A 218 11.78 -19.36 -6.77
CA TRP A 218 12.95 -19.68 -7.60
C TRP A 218 12.95 -18.94 -8.95
N THR A 219 11.79 -18.52 -9.47
CA THR A 219 11.70 -17.76 -10.73
C THR A 219 12.35 -16.38 -10.63
N LYS A 220 12.55 -15.86 -9.41
CA LYS A 220 13.33 -14.63 -9.16
C LYS A 220 14.77 -14.75 -9.65
N SER A 221 15.33 -15.96 -9.80
CA SER A 221 16.67 -16.16 -10.33
C SER A 221 16.75 -16.04 -11.87
N LEU A 222 15.61 -16.06 -12.57
CA LEU A 222 15.58 -15.93 -14.04
C LEU A 222 15.75 -14.47 -14.45
N PRO A 223 16.70 -14.11 -15.35
CA PRO A 223 17.05 -12.70 -15.62
C PRO A 223 15.87 -11.82 -16.05
N VAL A 224 14.99 -12.33 -16.90
CA VAL A 224 13.82 -11.57 -17.39
C VAL A 224 12.80 -11.35 -16.29
N ILE A 225 12.50 -12.39 -15.50
CA ILE A 225 11.53 -12.33 -14.39
C ILE A 225 12.07 -11.44 -13.27
N TRP A 226 13.35 -11.56 -12.95
CA TRP A 226 14.01 -10.66 -12.00
C TRP A 226 13.89 -9.19 -12.43
N ARG A 227 14.24 -8.89 -13.69
CA ARG A 227 14.21 -7.51 -14.19
C ARG A 227 12.79 -6.94 -14.17
N LYS A 228 11.83 -7.66 -14.76
CA LYS A 228 10.43 -7.21 -14.94
C LYS A 228 9.61 -7.27 -13.65
N GLY A 229 9.82 -8.32 -12.86
CA GLY A 229 8.99 -8.68 -11.72
C GLY A 229 9.50 -8.18 -10.38
N TYR A 230 10.78 -7.79 -10.28
CA TYR A 230 11.40 -7.30 -9.05
C TYR A 230 12.11 -5.96 -9.23
N LYS A 231 13.08 -5.87 -10.16
CA LYS A 231 13.91 -4.65 -10.31
C LYS A 231 13.08 -3.44 -10.78
N GLU A 232 12.38 -3.55 -11.90
CA GLU A 232 11.59 -2.44 -12.47
C GLU A 232 10.55 -1.87 -11.47
N PRO A 233 9.76 -2.69 -10.74
CA PRO A 233 8.91 -2.22 -9.65
C PRO A 233 9.68 -1.46 -8.56
N MET A 234 10.81 -2.00 -8.11
CA MET A 234 11.58 -1.39 -7.03
C MET A 234 12.23 -0.05 -7.46
N ASP A 235 12.74 0.02 -8.69
CA ASP A 235 13.30 1.24 -9.29
C ASP A 235 12.23 2.32 -9.54
N THR A 236 10.98 1.92 -9.81
CA THR A 236 9.87 2.88 -9.96
C THR A 236 9.50 3.47 -8.61
N MET A 237 9.41 2.63 -7.58
CA MET A 237 9.13 3.05 -6.21
C MET A 237 10.28 3.90 -5.63
N SER A 238 11.52 3.63 -6.03
CA SER A 238 12.69 4.32 -5.49
C SER A 238 12.61 5.83 -5.69
N LYS A 239 12.13 6.30 -6.85
CA LYS A 239 11.98 7.72 -7.16
C LYS A 239 11.05 8.47 -6.22
N PHE A 240 9.95 7.83 -5.83
CA PHE A 240 9.03 8.40 -4.84
C PHE A 240 9.67 8.43 -3.45
N ASN A 241 10.39 7.35 -3.08
CA ASN A 241 11.13 7.33 -1.82
C ASN A 241 12.26 8.37 -1.77
N ASP A 242 12.96 8.62 -2.89
CA ASP A 242 14.02 9.63 -2.96
C ASP A 242 13.44 11.01 -2.63
N PHE A 243 12.27 11.35 -3.19
CA PHE A 243 11.57 12.59 -2.85
C PHE A 243 11.23 12.67 -1.35
N ILE A 244 10.70 11.60 -0.76
CA ILE A 244 10.36 11.55 0.66
C ILE A 244 11.61 11.71 1.54
N GLU A 245 12.68 11.01 1.20
CA GLU A 245 13.95 11.10 1.92
C GLU A 245 14.54 12.52 1.84
N GLU A 246 14.48 13.18 0.68
CA GLU A 246 14.90 14.58 0.53
C GLU A 246 14.07 15.54 1.40
N GLU A 247 12.76 15.35 1.50
CA GLU A 247 11.91 16.20 2.35
C GLU A 247 12.17 15.94 3.84
N VAL A 248 12.35 14.68 4.24
CA VAL A 248 12.73 14.33 5.62
C VAL A 248 14.10 14.91 5.98
N GLU A 249 15.09 14.80 5.10
CA GLU A 249 16.44 15.34 5.30
C GLU A 249 16.45 16.87 5.43
N LYS A 250 15.63 17.58 4.64
CA LYS A 250 15.49 19.04 4.78
C LYS A 250 14.97 19.41 6.17
N ILE A 251 13.95 18.70 6.66
CA ILE A 251 13.37 18.94 7.98
C ILE A 251 14.37 18.57 9.07
N GLU A 252 15.01 17.40 8.98
CA GLU A 252 16.02 16.97 9.95
C GLU A 252 17.15 18.00 10.11
N ASN A 253 17.62 18.58 9.02
CA ASN A 253 18.70 19.57 9.02
C ASN A 253 18.29 20.96 9.53
N SER A 254 17.01 21.31 9.47
CA SER A 254 16.49 22.64 9.84
C SER A 254 15.74 22.66 11.16
N TYR A 255 15.31 21.49 11.65
CA TYR A 255 14.51 21.36 12.86
C TYR A 255 15.33 21.62 14.13
N ASP A 256 14.94 22.65 14.87
CA ASP A 256 15.43 22.89 16.23
C ASP A 256 14.66 22.02 17.22
N ARG A 257 15.33 21.00 17.77
CA ARG A 257 14.73 20.01 18.68
C ARG A 257 14.28 20.59 20.02
N ASN A 258 14.61 21.85 20.32
CA ASN A 258 14.11 22.56 21.50
C ASN A 258 12.71 23.17 21.29
N LEU A 259 12.24 23.28 20.05
CA LEU A 259 10.92 23.82 19.73
C LEU A 259 9.85 22.74 19.73
N GLU A 260 8.59 23.15 19.92
CA GLU A 260 7.47 22.23 19.78
C GLU A 260 7.30 21.81 18.31
N PRO A 261 7.15 20.50 18.03
CA PRO A 261 6.90 20.02 16.68
C PRO A 261 5.65 20.63 16.05
N THR A 262 5.82 21.11 14.83
CA THR A 262 4.74 21.73 14.03
C THR A 262 4.13 20.76 13.02
N ASN A 263 4.88 19.71 12.63
CA ASN A 263 4.48 18.70 11.67
C ASN A 263 4.87 17.29 12.14
N PHE A 264 4.44 16.26 11.39
CA PHE A 264 4.65 14.87 11.75
C PHE A 264 6.12 14.45 11.78
N VAL A 265 6.91 14.89 10.79
CA VAL A 265 8.33 14.53 10.69
C VAL A 265 9.11 15.06 11.90
N GLU A 266 8.92 16.33 12.26
CA GLU A 266 9.51 16.92 13.48
C GLU A 266 9.10 16.16 14.74
N ALA A 267 7.82 15.81 14.86
CA ALA A 267 7.30 15.09 16.01
C ALA A 267 7.92 13.68 16.12
N TYR A 268 8.12 13.02 14.98
CA TYR A 268 8.79 11.73 14.91
C TYR A 268 10.27 11.83 15.26
N LEU A 269 10.99 12.81 14.70
CA LEU A 269 12.39 13.07 15.03
C LEU A 269 12.59 13.34 16.53
N SER A 270 11.69 14.09 17.16
CA SER A 270 11.69 14.27 18.62
C SER A 270 11.41 12.97 19.37
N GLY A 271 10.45 12.18 18.89
CA GLY A 271 10.11 10.87 19.47
C GLY A 271 11.28 9.88 19.48
N MET A 272 12.14 9.91 18.45
CA MET A 272 13.31 9.03 18.32
C MET A 272 14.31 9.17 19.47
N GLU A 273 14.38 10.32 20.13
CA GLU A 273 15.27 10.51 21.29
C GLU A 273 14.80 9.74 22.53
N THR A 274 13.49 9.47 22.61
CA THR A 274 12.85 8.84 23.77
C THR A 274 12.51 7.36 23.54
N ASN A 275 12.42 6.93 22.29
CA ASN A 275 12.05 5.58 21.91
C ASN A 275 13.01 5.01 20.87
N GLY A 276 13.89 4.09 21.30
CA GLY A 276 14.88 3.44 20.44
C GLY A 276 14.32 2.48 19.38
N GLU A 277 13.01 2.25 19.35
CA GLU A 277 12.34 1.50 18.28
C GLU A 277 11.88 2.40 17.10
N LEU A 278 12.10 3.72 17.21
CA LEU A 278 11.89 4.68 16.14
C LEU A 278 13.24 5.00 15.49
N ASP A 279 13.27 5.02 14.15
CA ASP A 279 14.47 5.32 13.38
C ASP A 279 14.10 6.04 12.07
N LEU A 280 15.09 6.65 11.41
CA LEU A 280 14.90 7.37 10.15
C LEU A 280 14.35 6.47 9.04
N VAL A 281 14.73 5.19 9.03
CA VAL A 281 14.29 4.23 8.01
C VAL A 281 12.78 3.99 8.11
N ASN A 282 12.28 3.84 9.34
CA ASN A 282 10.87 3.71 9.61
C ASN A 282 10.15 5.04 9.40
N LEU A 283 10.73 6.18 9.80
CA LEU A 283 10.15 7.50 9.53
C LEU A 283 9.83 7.67 8.04
N CYS A 284 10.83 7.50 7.17
CA CYS A 284 10.62 7.58 5.72
C CYS A 284 9.54 6.59 5.25
N ALA A 285 9.54 5.36 5.77
CA ALA A 285 8.52 4.36 5.42
C ALA A 285 7.12 4.63 6.01
N VAL A 286 6.98 5.48 7.04
CA VAL A 286 5.70 5.90 7.63
C VAL A 286 5.06 7.01 6.80
N VAL A 287 5.87 7.89 6.20
CA VAL A 287 5.39 9.06 5.44
C VAL A 287 5.28 8.83 3.92
N VAL A 288 5.61 7.62 3.45
CA VAL A 288 5.35 7.10 2.09
C VAL A 288 3.88 6.76 1.92
#